data_AF-A0A7V8E6T7-F1
#
_entry.id   AF-A0A7V8E6T7-F1
#
_cell.length_a   1.000
_cell.length_b   1.000
_cell.length_c   1.000
_cell.angle_alpha   90.00
_cell.angle_beta   90.00
_cell.angle_gamma   90.00
#
_symmetry.space_group_name_H-M   'P 1'
#
loop_
_entity.id
_entity.type
_entity.pdbx_description
1 polymer ?
#
loop_
_entity_poly.entity_id
_entity_poly.type
_entity_poly.pdbx_seq_one_letter_code
_entity_poly.pdbx_strand_id
1 'polypeptide(L)'
;MPATTVAEYLAALPADRRAALSAVRKEINKRLPKGYEEGIQFGMIGWTVPLAAYPAGYGGNKKVPLPLLTLGSQKSSMALYMLCFYGNDGLRDWFVGEYKKSGRKLDMGQGCVRFKALEDLPLDVVGRTVARVTPAEHAANYQAARDAMGKGKARKPAAKKAKPAK
;
A
#
# COMPACT_ATOMS: atom_id res chain seq x y z
N MET A 1 17.90 17.91 6.68
CA MET A 1 16.90 17.56 7.72
C MET A 1 15.89 16.61 7.09
N PRO A 2 15.41 15.57 7.80
CA PRO A 2 14.34 14.73 7.27
C PRO A 2 13.07 15.58 7.10
N ALA A 3 12.36 15.42 5.98
CA ALA A 3 11.09 16.11 5.77
C ALA A 3 10.09 15.70 6.86
N THR A 4 9.55 16.65 7.60
CA THR A 4 8.57 16.39 8.67
C THR A 4 7.14 16.55 8.16
N THR A 5 6.95 17.26 7.04
CA THR A 5 5.66 17.44 6.37
C THR A 5 5.64 16.91 4.94
N VAL A 6 4.44 16.58 4.45
CA VAL A 6 4.21 16.20 3.05
C VAL A 6 4.64 17.31 2.08
N ALA A 7 4.41 18.56 2.46
CA ALA A 7 4.79 19.72 1.65
C ALA A 7 6.32 19.83 1.50
N GLU A 8 7.08 19.69 2.60
CA GLU A 8 8.54 19.67 2.55
C GLU A 8 9.07 18.47 1.77
N TYR A 9 8.46 17.29 1.93
CA TYR A 9 8.85 16.10 1.18
C TYR A 9 8.69 16.33 -0.33
N LEU A 10 7.55 16.88 -0.75
CA LEU A 10 7.29 17.21 -2.16
C LEU A 10 8.23 18.32 -2.66
N ALA A 11 8.55 19.32 -1.84
CA ALA A 11 9.47 20.40 -2.19
C ALA A 11 10.92 19.93 -2.35
N ALA A 12 11.33 18.89 -1.61
CA ALA A 12 12.65 18.29 -1.70
C ALA A 12 12.85 17.41 -2.96
N LEU A 13 11.77 17.10 -3.69
CA LEU A 13 11.84 16.25 -4.88
C LEU A 13 12.05 17.05 -6.16
N PRO A 14 12.72 16.47 -7.18
CA PRO A 14 12.77 17.03 -8.53
C PRO A 14 11.37 17.28 -9.09
N ALA A 15 11.22 18.31 -9.93
CA ALA A 15 9.93 18.77 -10.46
C ALA A 15 9.09 17.63 -11.07
N ASP A 16 9.71 16.75 -11.87
CA ASP A 16 9.03 15.61 -12.51
C ASP A 16 8.45 14.63 -11.48
N ARG A 17 9.23 14.31 -10.45
CA ARG A 17 8.79 13.39 -9.38
C ARG A 17 7.75 14.04 -8.49
N ARG A 18 7.93 15.31 -8.16
CA ARG A 18 6.96 16.09 -7.39
C ARG A 18 5.62 16.11 -8.12
N ALA A 19 5.60 16.35 -9.43
CA ALA A 19 4.38 16.35 -10.24
C ALA A 19 3.68 14.97 -10.21
N ALA A 20 4.44 13.90 -10.47
CA ALA A 20 3.90 12.54 -10.42
C ALA A 20 3.34 12.18 -9.04
N LEU A 21 4.10 12.39 -7.96
CA LEU A 21 3.65 12.09 -6.60
C LEU A 21 2.45 12.94 -6.18
N SER A 22 2.41 14.21 -6.58
CA SER A 22 1.28 15.10 -6.29
C SER A 22 0.01 14.63 -6.97
N ALA A 23 0.11 14.14 -8.21
CA ALA A 23 -1.02 13.56 -8.93
C ALA A 23 -1.54 12.27 -8.28
N VAL A 24 -0.63 11.36 -7.89
CA VAL A 24 -0.98 10.14 -7.15
C VAL A 24 -1.67 10.48 -5.82
N ARG A 25 -1.07 11.39 -5.04
CA ARG A 25 -1.62 11.87 -3.77
C ARG A 25 -3.03 12.43 -3.94
N LYS A 26 -3.24 13.25 -4.98
CA LYS A 26 -4.55 13.86 -5.28
C LYS A 26 -5.61 12.80 -5.56
N GLU A 27 -5.31 11.79 -6.38
CA GLU A 27 -6.27 10.74 -6.70
C GLU A 27 -6.59 9.85 -5.48
N ILE A 28 -5.58 9.56 -4.65
CA ILE A 28 -5.76 8.82 -3.40
C ILE A 28 -6.67 9.62 -2.46
N ASN A 29 -6.33 10.87 -2.14
CA ASN A 29 -7.10 11.70 -1.22
C ASN A 29 -8.54 11.94 -1.69
N LYS A 30 -8.79 11.98 -3.00
CA LYS A 30 -10.14 12.11 -3.56
C LYS A 30 -11.03 10.90 -3.25
N ARG A 31 -10.45 9.71 -3.13
CA ARG A 31 -11.17 8.44 -2.98
C ARG A 31 -10.94 7.77 -1.62
N LEU A 32 -10.08 8.36 -0.80
CA LEU A 32 -9.74 7.87 0.52
C LEU A 32 -10.98 7.92 1.43
N PRO A 33 -11.37 6.79 2.04
CA PRO A 33 -12.45 6.78 3.02
C PRO A 33 -12.13 7.69 4.22
N LYS A 34 -13.17 8.22 4.88
CA LYS A 34 -12.97 8.98 6.12
C LYS A 34 -12.36 8.09 7.20
N GLY A 35 -11.48 8.65 8.02
CA GLY A 35 -10.82 7.96 9.14
C GLY A 35 -9.37 7.55 8.88
N TYR A 36 -8.81 7.88 7.72
CA TYR A 36 -7.37 7.81 7.48
C TYR A 36 -6.72 9.19 7.69
N GLU A 37 -5.49 9.18 8.21
CA GLU A 37 -4.66 10.37 8.38
C GLU A 37 -3.48 10.33 7.40
N GLU A 38 -3.27 11.44 6.68
CA GLU A 38 -2.12 11.65 5.82
C GLU A 38 -0.96 12.27 6.62
N GLY A 39 0.23 11.72 6.48
CA GLY A 39 1.42 12.24 7.16
C GLY A 39 2.72 11.73 6.54
N ILE A 40 3.85 12.01 7.20
CA ILE A 40 5.12 11.39 6.84
C ILE A 40 5.31 10.11 7.65
N GLN A 41 5.43 8.99 6.95
CA GLN A 41 5.71 7.68 7.52
C GLN A 41 6.97 7.09 6.91
N PHE A 42 7.92 6.70 7.75
CA PHE A 42 9.23 6.17 7.32
C PHE A 42 9.96 7.08 6.31
N GLY A 43 9.81 8.40 6.45
CA GLY A 43 10.42 9.39 5.56
C GLY A 43 9.77 9.49 4.17
N MET A 44 8.54 8.99 4.02
CA MET A 44 7.74 9.01 2.79
C MET A 44 6.32 9.47 3.10
N ILE A 45 5.52 9.81 2.09
CA ILE A 45 4.12 10.20 2.31
C ILE A 45 3.34 8.93 2.65
N GLY A 46 2.65 8.88 3.78
CA GLY A 46 1.88 7.72 4.22
C GLY A 46 0.45 8.09 4.58
N TRP A 47 -0.47 7.17 4.32
CA TRP A 47 -1.83 7.21 4.84
C TRP A 47 -1.96 6.15 5.89
N THR A 48 -2.39 6.52 7.08
CA THR A 48 -2.41 5.63 8.23
C THR A 48 -3.77 5.61 8.91
N VAL A 49 -4.10 4.49 9.55
CA VAL A 49 -5.23 4.42 10.47
C VAL A 49 -4.76 4.99 11.81
N PRO A 50 -5.43 6.02 12.36
CA PRO A 50 -5.04 6.63 13.62
C PRO A 50 -5.10 5.60 14.75
N LEU A 51 -4.23 5.75 15.74
CA LEU A 51 -4.18 4.85 16.91
C LEU A 51 -5.50 4.87 17.70
N ALA A 52 -6.28 5.95 17.62
CA ALA A 52 -7.63 6.02 18.18
C ALA A 52 -8.58 4.97 17.58
N ALA A 53 -8.43 4.66 16.29
CA ALA A 53 -9.20 3.63 15.61
C ALA A 53 -8.55 2.24 15.72
N TYR A 54 -7.22 2.16 15.81
CA TYR A 54 -6.48 0.91 15.96
C TYR A 54 -5.38 1.00 17.03
N PRO A 55 -5.71 0.75 18.31
CA PRO A 55 -4.79 0.97 19.44
C PRO A 55 -3.66 -0.07 19.54
N ALA A 56 -3.77 -1.20 18.81
CA ALA A 56 -2.72 -2.21 18.77
C ALA A 56 -1.48 -1.73 17.99
N GLY A 57 -1.65 -0.77 17.08
CA GLY A 57 -0.58 -0.18 16.29
C GLY A 57 0.11 -1.16 15.32
N TYR A 58 0.94 -0.62 14.44
CA TYR A 58 1.65 -1.41 13.44
C TYR A 58 2.69 -2.34 14.08
N GLY A 59 2.66 -3.62 13.74
CA GLY A 59 3.61 -4.62 14.26
C GLY A 59 3.51 -4.87 15.77
N GLY A 60 2.41 -4.44 16.41
CA GLY A 60 2.26 -4.46 17.87
C GLY A 60 2.88 -3.25 18.57
N ASN A 61 3.36 -2.25 17.82
CA ASN A 61 3.87 -1.01 18.38
C ASN A 61 2.75 0.04 18.47
N LYS A 62 2.22 0.25 19.67
CA LYS A 62 1.15 1.23 19.97
C LYS A 62 1.54 2.70 19.73
N LYS A 63 2.79 2.98 19.38
CA LYS A 63 3.25 4.33 19.00
C LYS A 63 3.26 4.55 17.49
N VAL A 64 3.06 3.50 16.70
CA VAL A 64 3.11 3.56 15.24
C VAL A 64 1.70 3.27 14.69
N PRO A 65 1.04 4.24 14.04
CA PRO A 65 -0.25 4.01 13.43
C PRO A 65 -0.13 3.02 12.26
N LEU A 66 -1.21 2.31 11.96
CA LEU A 66 -1.22 1.25 10.94
C LEU A 66 -1.14 1.87 9.53
N PRO A 67 -0.07 1.65 8.74
CA PRO A 67 0.00 2.12 7.36
C PRO A 67 -1.10 1.46 6.52
N LEU A 68 -1.81 2.25 5.72
CA LEU A 68 -2.61 1.75 4.60
C LEU A 68 -1.76 1.73 3.33
N LEU A 69 -1.22 2.90 2.96
CA LEU A 69 -0.32 3.06 1.82
C LEU A 69 0.82 4.02 2.17
N THR A 70 1.93 3.87 1.47
CA THR A 70 3.08 4.75 1.57
C THR A 70 3.62 5.03 0.18
N LEU A 71 3.69 6.30 -0.20
CA LEU A 71 4.18 6.79 -1.46
C LEU A 71 5.58 7.40 -1.28
N GLY A 72 6.56 6.76 -1.87
CA GLY A 72 7.96 7.14 -1.79
C GLY A 72 8.62 7.33 -3.14
N SER A 73 9.62 8.20 -3.17
CA SER A 73 10.55 8.33 -4.29
C SER A 73 11.88 7.67 -3.93
N GLN A 74 12.18 6.53 -4.54
CA GLN A 74 13.49 5.85 -4.41
C GLN A 74 14.49 6.41 -5.42
N LYS A 75 15.79 6.06 -5.29
CA LYS A 75 16.86 6.59 -6.16
C LYS A 75 16.54 6.45 -7.66
N SER A 76 16.02 5.29 -8.10
CA SER A 76 15.82 4.98 -9.52
C SER A 76 14.35 4.93 -9.98
N SER A 77 13.39 4.90 -9.05
CA SER A 77 11.96 4.78 -9.36
C SER A 77 11.10 5.32 -8.24
N MET A 78 9.82 5.57 -8.53
CA MET A 78 8.82 5.86 -7.51
C MET A 78 8.15 4.56 -7.09
N ALA A 79 7.85 4.42 -5.80
CA ALA A 79 7.29 3.22 -5.22
C ALA A 79 6.05 3.56 -4.40
N LEU A 80 4.96 2.87 -4.70
CA LEU A 80 3.75 2.87 -3.92
C LEU A 80 3.68 1.57 -3.12
N TYR A 81 3.93 1.67 -1.83
CA TYR A 81 3.74 0.59 -0.88
C TYR A 81 2.27 0.56 -0.48
N MET A 82 1.63 -0.58 -0.67
CA MET A 82 0.21 -0.81 -0.40
C MET A 82 0.13 -1.94 0.63
N LEU A 83 0.03 -1.56 1.90
CA LEU A 83 -0.12 -2.54 2.98
C LEU A 83 -1.55 -3.10 3.02
N CYS A 84 -2.51 -2.49 2.32
CA CYS A 84 -3.89 -2.99 2.22
C CYS A 84 -4.03 -4.40 1.64
N PHE A 85 -3.02 -4.89 0.92
CA PHE A 85 -2.99 -6.28 0.43
C PHE A 85 -2.67 -7.28 1.55
N TYR A 86 -2.17 -6.82 2.69
CA TYR A 86 -1.74 -7.67 3.78
C TYR A 86 -2.94 -8.29 4.50
N GLY A 87 -3.07 -9.62 4.42
CA GLY A 87 -4.25 -10.31 4.93
C GLY A 87 -5.47 -10.22 4.01
N ASN A 88 -5.32 -9.67 2.80
CA ASN A 88 -6.39 -9.54 1.83
C ASN A 88 -5.89 -9.91 0.42
N ASP A 89 -5.66 -11.20 0.22
CA ASP A 89 -5.19 -11.74 -1.07
C ASP A 89 -6.20 -11.47 -2.21
N GLY A 90 -7.51 -11.49 -1.90
CA GLY A 90 -8.55 -11.20 -2.88
C GLY A 90 -8.46 -9.78 -3.46
N LEU A 91 -8.17 -8.78 -2.62
CA LEU A 91 -7.94 -7.40 -3.08
C LEU A 91 -6.69 -7.32 -3.96
N ARG A 92 -5.62 -8.03 -3.59
CA ARG A 92 -4.39 -8.08 -4.37
C ARG A 92 -4.62 -8.68 -5.75
N ASP A 93 -5.31 -9.83 -5.83
CA ASP A 93 -5.63 -10.49 -7.10
C ASP A 93 -6.51 -9.62 -7.99
N TRP A 94 -7.52 -8.97 -7.40
CA TRP A 94 -8.36 -8.00 -8.11
C TRP A 94 -7.52 -6.82 -8.66
N PHE A 95 -6.64 -6.25 -7.84
CA PHE A 95 -5.74 -5.16 -8.26
C PHE A 95 -4.85 -5.59 -9.42
N VAL A 96 -4.20 -6.77 -9.32
CA VAL A 96 -3.35 -7.32 -10.39
C VAL A 96 -4.15 -7.52 -11.68
N GLY A 97 -5.38 -8.02 -11.57
CA GLY A 97 -6.28 -8.20 -12.72
C GLY A 97 -6.64 -6.89 -13.40
N GLU A 98 -7.08 -5.89 -12.63
CA GLU A 98 -7.41 -4.56 -13.17
C GLU A 98 -6.18 -3.82 -13.72
N TYR A 99 -5.03 -3.98 -13.08
CA TYR A 99 -3.78 -3.41 -13.57
C TYR A 99 -3.41 -4.00 -14.94
N LYS A 100 -3.52 -5.32 -15.13
CA LYS A 100 -3.28 -5.95 -16.44
C LYS A 100 -4.26 -5.46 -17.50
N LYS A 101 -5.52 -5.24 -17.16
CA LYS A 101 -6.53 -4.67 -18.09
C LYS A 101 -6.19 -3.26 -18.54
N SER A 102 -5.46 -2.49 -17.73
CA SER A 102 -5.00 -1.16 -18.12
C SER A 102 -3.95 -1.15 -19.23
N GLY A 103 -3.40 -2.32 -19.61
CA GLY A 103 -2.35 -2.46 -20.62
C GLY A 103 -0.96 -2.04 -20.14
N ARG A 104 -0.83 -1.61 -18.87
CA ARG A 104 0.42 -1.13 -18.28
C ARG A 104 1.22 -2.28 -17.68
N LYS A 105 2.56 -2.16 -17.72
CA LYS A 105 3.45 -3.17 -17.13
C LYS A 105 3.40 -3.07 -15.60
N LEU A 106 2.85 -4.09 -14.95
CA LEU A 106 2.87 -4.20 -13.50
C LEU A 106 4.25 -4.65 -13.03
N ASP A 107 4.98 -3.75 -12.38
CA ASP A 107 6.17 -4.07 -11.60
C ASP A 107 5.83 -4.03 -10.11
N MET A 108 5.50 -5.19 -9.53
CA MET A 108 5.05 -5.28 -8.14
C MET A 108 5.70 -6.44 -7.36
N GLY A 109 6.12 -6.16 -6.13
CA GLY A 109 6.52 -7.16 -5.13
C GLY A 109 5.33 -7.73 -4.34
N GLN A 110 5.53 -8.02 -3.05
CA GLN A 110 4.45 -8.49 -2.15
C GLN A 110 3.40 -7.41 -1.83
N GLY A 111 3.73 -6.14 -2.06
CA GLY A 111 2.82 -5.00 -1.88
C GLY A 111 3.51 -3.67 -2.20
N CYS A 112 4.51 -3.70 -3.06
CA CYS A 112 5.26 -2.51 -3.48
C CYS A 112 5.15 -2.43 -4.99
N VAL A 113 4.41 -1.45 -5.49
CA VAL A 113 4.23 -1.17 -6.91
C VAL A 113 5.26 -0.12 -7.30
N ARG A 114 6.14 -0.46 -8.24
CA ARG A 114 7.20 0.41 -8.75
C ARG A 114 6.79 1.00 -10.09
N PHE A 115 7.00 2.30 -10.25
CA PHE A 115 6.69 3.02 -11.48
C PHE A 115 7.75 4.10 -11.74
N LYS A 116 8.00 4.39 -13.02
CA LYS A 116 8.98 5.42 -13.43
C LYS A 116 8.31 6.72 -13.83
N ALA A 117 7.15 6.63 -14.47
CA ALA A 117 6.30 7.76 -14.80
C ALA A 117 4.88 7.56 -14.25
N LEU A 118 4.14 8.66 -14.11
CA LEU A 118 2.71 8.63 -13.75
C LEU A 118 1.89 7.81 -14.77
N GLU A 119 2.33 7.82 -16.02
CA GLU A 119 1.74 7.10 -17.15
C GLU A 119 1.96 5.58 -17.08
N ASP A 120 2.86 5.10 -16.21
CA ASP A 120 3.00 3.67 -15.94
C ASP A 120 2.02 3.20 -14.86
N LEU A 121 1.46 4.11 -14.07
CA LEU A 121 0.62 3.80 -12.91
C LEU A 121 -0.85 4.12 -13.20
N PRO A 122 -1.74 3.11 -13.33
CA PRO A 122 -3.16 3.34 -13.55
C PRO A 122 -3.79 3.93 -12.28
N LEU A 123 -3.80 5.26 -12.21
CA LEU A 123 -4.30 6.04 -11.06
C LEU A 123 -5.73 5.67 -10.69
N ASP A 124 -6.58 5.41 -11.68
CA ASP A 124 -7.95 4.98 -11.43
C ASP A 124 -8.02 3.63 -10.69
N VAL A 125 -7.16 2.66 -11.06
CA VAL A 125 -7.10 1.36 -10.38
C VAL A 125 -6.59 1.53 -8.95
N VAL A 126 -5.56 2.34 -8.73
CA VAL A 126 -5.05 2.67 -7.39
C VAL A 126 -6.16 3.32 -6.55
N GLY A 127 -6.83 4.34 -7.10
CA GLY A 127 -7.91 5.04 -6.45
C GLY A 127 -9.09 4.14 -6.10
N ARG A 128 -9.51 3.26 -7.01
CA ARG A 128 -10.56 2.26 -6.75
C ARG A 128 -10.14 1.24 -5.69
N THR A 129 -8.86 0.89 -5.61
CA THR A 129 -8.33 0.01 -4.57
C THR A 129 -8.43 0.66 -3.20
N VAL A 130 -8.01 1.93 -3.09
CA VAL A 130 -8.12 2.69 -1.84
C VAL A 130 -9.57 2.85 -1.40
N ALA A 131 -10.48 3.15 -2.34
CA ALA A 131 -11.90 3.31 -2.04
C ALA A 131 -12.57 2.04 -1.50
N ARG A 132 -12.02 0.86 -1.81
CA ARG A 132 -12.55 -0.45 -1.37
C ARG A 132 -12.13 -0.83 0.05
N VAL A 133 -11.15 -0.15 0.64
CA VAL A 133 -10.55 -0.56 1.89
C VAL A 133 -10.89 0.46 2.96
N THR A 134 -11.79 0.10 3.87
CA THR A 134 -12.12 0.94 5.02
C THR A 134 -11.07 0.79 6.14
N PRO A 135 -10.90 1.79 7.04
CA PRO A 135 -9.96 1.69 8.15
C PRO A 135 -10.20 0.45 9.03
N ALA A 136 -11.48 0.12 9.25
CA ALA A 136 -11.89 -1.04 10.03
C ALA A 136 -11.55 -2.36 9.34
N GLU A 137 -11.86 -2.51 8.04
CA GLU A 137 -11.48 -3.72 7.28
C GLU A 137 -9.98 -3.88 7.19
N HIS A 138 -9.23 -2.79 6.97
CA HIS A 138 -7.77 -2.84 6.92
C HIS A 138 -7.18 -3.32 8.25
N ALA A 139 -7.64 -2.74 9.35
CA ALA A 139 -7.23 -3.15 10.70
C ALA A 139 -7.57 -4.62 10.98
N ALA A 140 -8.77 -5.07 10.61
CA ALA A 140 -9.20 -6.45 10.80
C ALA A 140 -8.36 -7.43 9.97
N ASN A 141 -8.14 -7.16 8.68
CA ASN A 141 -7.32 -7.99 7.80
C ASN A 141 -5.86 -8.06 8.28
N TYR A 142 -5.31 -6.92 8.69
CA TYR A 142 -3.95 -6.85 9.24
C TYR A 142 -3.81 -7.66 10.53
N GLN A 143 -4.73 -7.49 11.48
CA GLN A 143 -4.74 -8.23 12.73
C GLN A 143 -4.91 -9.73 12.49
N ALA A 144 -5.84 -10.13 11.62
CA ALA A 144 -6.04 -11.54 11.25
C ALA A 144 -4.78 -12.15 10.62
N ALA A 145 -4.09 -11.43 9.72
CA ALA A 145 -2.81 -11.88 9.16
C ALA A 145 -1.72 -12.01 10.23
N ARG A 146 -1.66 -11.06 11.18
CA ARG A 146 -0.76 -11.11 12.34
C ARG A 146 -1.02 -12.32 13.23
N ASP A 147 -2.29 -12.58 13.56
CA ASP A 147 -2.70 -13.75 14.35
C ASP A 147 -2.41 -15.07 13.63
N ALA A 148 -2.65 -15.12 12.32
CA ALA A 148 -2.32 -16.28 11.49
C ALA A 148 -0.81 -16.58 11.48
N MET A 149 0.04 -15.55 11.45
CA MET A 149 1.50 -15.75 11.60
C MET A 149 1.92 -16.05 13.03
N GLY A 150 1.25 -15.49 14.04
CA GLY A 150 1.50 -15.79 15.45
C GLY A 150 1.15 -17.23 15.82
N LYS A 151 0.11 -17.79 15.20
CA LYS A 151 -0.26 -19.22 15.25
C LYS A 151 0.52 -20.08 14.23
N GLY A 152 1.35 -19.44 13.40
CA GLY A 152 2.07 -20.01 12.26
C GLY A 152 3.43 -20.66 12.56
N LYS A 153 3.63 -21.21 13.77
CA LYS A 153 4.60 -22.32 13.94
C LYS A 153 4.06 -23.64 13.35
N ALA A 154 2.85 -23.64 12.79
CA ALA A 154 2.34 -24.71 11.94
C ALA A 154 2.40 -24.29 10.46
N ARG A 155 3.50 -24.67 9.79
CA ARG A 155 3.61 -24.66 8.32
C ARG A 155 2.37 -25.31 7.70
N LYS A 156 1.66 -24.59 6.82
CA LYS A 156 0.82 -25.24 5.81
C LYS A 156 1.75 -25.68 4.68
N PRO A 157 1.96 -26.98 4.43
CA PRO A 157 2.79 -27.40 3.31
C PRO A 157 2.13 -26.97 2.00
N ALA A 158 2.91 -26.34 1.14
CA ALA A 158 2.54 -25.97 -0.21
C ALA A 158 1.94 -27.18 -0.93
N ALA A 159 0.79 -26.97 -1.57
CA ALA A 159 0.12 -27.98 -2.37
C ALA A 159 1.09 -28.57 -3.41
N LYS A 160 1.40 -29.86 -3.27
CA LYS A 160 2.08 -30.63 -4.31
C LYS A 160 1.16 -30.64 -5.55
N LYS A 161 1.59 -29.96 -6.61
CA LYS A 161 1.00 -30.13 -7.95
C LYS A 161 1.21 -31.59 -8.35
N ALA A 162 0.13 -32.35 -8.46
CA ALA A 162 0.12 -33.66 -9.10
C ALA A 162 0.53 -33.49 -10.57
N LYS A 163 1.56 -34.23 -11.00
CA LYS A 163 1.90 -34.41 -12.41
C LYS A 163 0.92 -35.43 -13.02
N PRO A 164 0.39 -35.21 -14.22
CA PRO A 164 -0.44 -36.21 -14.90
C PRO A 164 0.42 -37.36 -15.41
N ALA A 165 -0.15 -38.56 -15.35
CA ALA A 165 0.43 -39.84 -15.76
C ALA A 165 0.68 -39.92 -17.27
N LYS A 166 1.69 -40.69 -17.66
CA LYS A 166 1.83 -41.30 -18.98
C LYS A 166 2.22 -42.75 -18.79
#